data_AF-A0A2I0NLZ4-F1
#
_entry.id   AF-A0A2I0NLZ4-F1
#
_cell.length_a   1.000
_cell.length_b   1.000
_cell.length_c   1.000
_cell.angle_alpha   90.00
_cell.angle_beta   90.00
_cell.angle_gamma   90.00
#
_symmetry.space_group_name_H-M   'P 1'
#
loop_
_entity.id
_entity.type
_entity.pdbx_description
1 polymer ?
#
loop_
_entity_poly.entity_id
_entity_poly.type
_entity_poly.pdbx_seq_one_letter_code
_entity_poly.pdbx_strand_id
1 'polypeptide(L)'
;SPYELKKEIEARLKGYLSRDRDGIRHELLNLFVKVKSLTIPQIYEKLQKQFSISYHSIASMVGIIASRIGILHVRRNAEGTNTIYELKDQYVDVVAKILGTT
;
A
#
# COMPACT_ATOMS: atom_id res chain seq x y z
N SER A 1 23.38 -1.08 -3.81
CA SER A 1 23.02 -1.32 -5.22
C SER A 1 21.50 -1.42 -5.35
N PRO A 2 20.91 -1.36 -6.56
CA PRO A 2 19.46 -1.55 -6.76
C PRO A 2 18.93 -2.87 -6.17
N TYR A 3 19.75 -3.92 -6.16
CA TYR A 3 19.43 -5.22 -5.57
C TYR A 3 19.26 -5.16 -4.04
N GLU A 4 20.20 -4.52 -3.33
CA GLU A 4 20.11 -4.35 -1.87
C GLU A 4 18.87 -3.55 -1.46
N LEU A 5 18.52 -2.53 -2.25
CA LEU A 5 17.29 -1.76 -2.01
C LEU A 5 16.04 -2.64 -2.14
N LYS A 6 15.97 -3.48 -3.18
CA LYS A 6 14.84 -4.40 -3.37
C LYS A 6 14.71 -5.39 -2.20
N LYS A 7 15.82 -5.95 -1.73
CA LYS A 7 15.87 -6.86 -0.58
C LYS A 7 15.41 -6.16 0.71
N GLU A 8 15.81 -4.91 0.91
CA GLU A 8 15.38 -4.11 2.05
C GLU A 8 13.87 -3.82 2.01
N ILE A 9 13.33 -3.46 0.84
CA ILE A 9 11.88 -3.27 0.62
C ILE A 9 11.12 -4.56 0.92
N GLU A 10 11.60 -5.70 0.45
CA GLU A 10 11.01 -7.02 0.75
C GLU A 10 10.97 -7.30 2.25
N ALA A 11 12.06 -7.01 2.97
CA ALA A 11 12.12 -7.18 4.43
C ALA A 11 11.10 -6.28 5.15
N ARG A 12 11.00 -5.00 4.74
CA ARG A 12 10.03 -4.04 5.29
C ARG A 12 8.59 -4.49 5.03
N LEU A 13 8.28 -4.97 3.83
CA LEU A 13 6.96 -5.50 3.46
C LEU A 13 6.58 -6.72 4.30
N LYS A 14 7.49 -7.70 4.43
CA LYS A 14 7.27 -8.88 5.27
C LYS A 14 7.06 -8.50 6.74
N GLY A 15 7.83 -7.54 7.26
CA GLY A 15 7.65 -7.04 8.62
C GLY A 15 6.35 -6.26 8.84
N TYR A 16 5.83 -5.60 7.81
CA TYR A 16 4.52 -4.93 7.86
C TYR A 16 3.37 -5.95 7.89
N LEU A 17 3.44 -6.97 7.02
CA LEU A 17 2.45 -8.04 6.91
C LEU A 17 2.49 -9.05 8.08
N SER A 18 3.63 -9.29 8.71
CA SER A 18 3.72 -10.23 9.85
C SER A 18 2.87 -9.79 11.06
N ARG A 19 2.48 -8.52 11.10
CA ARG A 19 1.62 -7.94 12.13
C ARG A 19 0.14 -7.89 11.69
N ASP A 20 -0.19 -8.40 10.51
CA ASP A 20 -1.54 -8.39 9.94
C ASP A 20 -2.38 -9.47 10.61
N ARG A 21 -3.31 -9.06 11.48
CA ARG A 21 -4.10 -10.00 12.29
C ARG A 21 -5.50 -10.22 11.74
N ASP A 22 -6.01 -9.22 11.04
CA ASP A 22 -7.38 -9.15 10.51
C ASP A 22 -7.41 -9.22 8.98
N GLY A 23 -6.25 -9.21 8.31
CA GLY A 23 -6.13 -9.28 6.85
C GLY A 23 -6.24 -7.91 6.16
N ILE A 24 -6.36 -6.82 6.93
CA ILE A 24 -6.54 -5.48 6.36
C ILE A 24 -5.29 -5.03 5.61
N ARG A 25 -4.10 -5.37 6.11
CA ARG A 25 -2.85 -4.93 5.46
C ARG A 25 -2.61 -5.67 4.15
N HIS A 26 -2.90 -6.97 4.14
CA HIS A 26 -2.90 -7.77 2.92
C HIS A 26 -3.84 -7.17 1.89
N GLU A 27 -5.11 -6.94 2.23
CA GLU A 27 -6.08 -6.43 1.26
C GLU A 27 -5.77 -4.99 0.83
N LEU A 28 -5.22 -4.15 1.71
CA LEU A 28 -4.73 -2.82 1.35
C LEU A 28 -3.61 -2.87 0.30
N LEU A 29 -2.62 -3.75 0.47
CA LEU A 29 -1.55 -3.94 -0.52
C LEU A 29 -2.10 -4.55 -1.82
N ASN A 30 -3.04 -5.48 -1.73
CA ASN A 30 -3.72 -6.09 -2.87
C ASN A 30 -4.47 -5.05 -3.71
N LEU A 31 -5.13 -4.07 -3.06
CA LEU A 31 -5.75 -2.93 -3.75
C LEU A 31 -4.75 -2.13 -4.58
N PHE A 32 -3.55 -1.89 -4.06
CA PHE A 32 -2.49 -1.22 -4.80
C PHE A 32 -1.98 -2.04 -5.98
N VAL A 33 -1.89 -3.37 -5.86
CA VAL A 33 -1.52 -4.23 -6.99
C VAL A 33 -2.59 -4.21 -8.09
N LYS A 34 -3.88 -4.27 -7.72
CA LYS A 34 -5.01 -4.33 -8.66
C LYS A 34 -5.33 -3.01 -9.35
N VAL A 35 -5.30 -1.90 -8.60
CA VAL A 35 -5.78 -0.58 -9.07
C VAL A 35 -4.61 0.35 -9.40
N LYS A 36 -3.40 0.06 -8.90
CA LYS A 36 -2.17 0.84 -9.06
C LYS A 36 -2.16 2.20 -8.37
N SER A 37 -3.18 3.04 -8.57
CA SER A 37 -3.25 4.41 -8.04
C SER A 37 -4.56 4.68 -7.31
N LEU A 38 -4.48 5.15 -6.06
CA LEU A 38 -5.64 5.36 -5.19
C LEU A 38 -5.47 6.58 -4.28
N THR A 39 -6.59 7.17 -3.84
CA THR A 39 -6.66 8.17 -2.76
C THR A 39 -7.12 7.53 -1.44
N ILE A 40 -6.91 8.20 -0.31
CA ILE A 40 -7.42 7.71 0.99
C ILE A 40 -8.94 7.49 0.98
N PRO A 41 -9.78 8.42 0.46
CA PRO A 41 -11.22 8.17 0.31
C PRO A 41 -11.56 6.91 -0.48
N GLN A 42 -10.91 6.70 -1.64
CA GLN A 42 -11.16 5.51 -2.47
C GLN A 42 -10.78 4.20 -1.76
N ILE A 43 -9.68 4.22 -0.99
CA ILE A 43 -9.25 3.06 -0.21
C ILE A 43 -10.26 2.79 0.91
N TYR A 44 -10.67 3.82 1.63
CA TYR A 44 -11.64 3.72 2.72
C TYR A 44 -12.97 3.15 2.22
N GLU A 45 -13.52 3.69 1.13
CA GLU A 45 -14.77 3.22 0.52
C GLU A 45 -14.74 1.73 0.15
N LYS A 46 -13.58 1.19 -0.24
CA LYS A 46 -13.41 -0.22 -0.60
C LYS A 46 -13.26 -1.10 0.65
N LEU A 47 -12.41 -0.71 1.59
CA LEU A 47 -12.08 -1.55 2.74
C LEU A 47 -13.16 -1.55 3.83
N GLN A 48 -13.89 -0.44 4.01
CA GLN A 48 -14.96 -0.38 5.01
C GLN A 48 -16.11 -1.40 4.76
N LYS A 49 -16.22 -1.93 3.53
CA LYS A 49 -17.24 -2.92 3.16
C LYS A 49 -16.96 -4.31 3.74
N GLN A 50 -15.72 -4.57 4.12
CA GLN A 50 -15.24 -5.89 4.59
C GLN A 50 -14.65 -5.81 6.00
N PHE A 51 -14.21 -4.63 6.42
CA PHE A 51 -13.51 -4.43 7.69
C PHE A 51 -14.12 -3.30 8.49
N SER A 52 -14.23 -3.50 9.81
CA SER A 52 -14.56 -2.42 10.75
C SER A 52 -13.32 -1.53 10.96
N ILE A 53 -13.12 -0.58 10.06
CA ILE A 53 -11.96 0.32 10.07
C ILE A 53 -12.35 1.79 9.95
N SER A 54 -11.56 2.68 10.55
CA SER A 54 -11.75 4.12 10.45
C SER A 54 -10.95 4.74 9.30
N TYR A 55 -11.40 5.90 8.81
CA TYR A 55 -10.66 6.70 7.83
C TYR A 55 -9.24 7.04 8.31
N HIS A 56 -9.10 7.41 9.58
CA HIS A 56 -7.80 7.74 10.19
C HIS A 56 -6.84 6.54 10.21
N SER A 57 -7.36 5.34 10.49
CA SER A 57 -6.58 4.11 10.44
C SER A 57 -6.06 3.84 9.03
N ILE A 58 -6.89 4.02 8.00
CA ILE A 58 -6.48 3.91 6.59
C ILE A 58 -5.38 4.91 6.25
N ALA A 59 -5.57 6.19 6.60
CA ALA A 59 -4.58 7.24 6.37
C ALA A 59 -3.23 6.91 7.04
N SER A 60 -3.26 6.41 8.28
CA SER A 60 -2.07 5.98 9.01
C SER A 60 -1.35 4.82 8.32
N MET A 61 -2.09 3.78 7.89
CA MET A 61 -1.51 2.64 7.18
C MET A 61 -0.87 3.04 5.85
N VAL A 62 -1.56 3.84 5.05
CA VAL A 62 -1.02 4.36 3.78
C VAL A 62 0.21 5.24 4.04
N GLY A 63 0.18 6.05 5.09
CA GLY A 63 1.35 6.83 5.54
C GLY A 63 2.56 5.96 5.87
N ILE A 64 2.37 4.82 6.55
CA ILE A 64 3.45 3.86 6.85
C ILE A 64 4.00 3.26 5.55
N ILE A 65 3.12 2.83 4.64
CA ILE A 65 3.53 2.25 3.35
C ILE A 65 4.34 3.28 2.54
N ALA A 66 3.91 4.54 2.50
CA ALA A 66 4.59 5.59 1.77
C ALA A 66 5.94 5.97 2.40
N SER A 67 5.97 6.22 3.72
CA SER A 67 7.14 6.82 4.39
C SER A 67 8.16 5.81 4.93
N ARG A 68 7.71 4.64 5.40
CA ARG A 68 8.59 3.63 6.02
C ARG A 68 8.92 2.48 5.08
N ILE A 69 7.92 2.00 4.33
CA ILE A 69 8.16 0.95 3.34
C ILE A 69 8.81 1.58 2.11
N GLY A 70 8.22 2.64 1.55
CA GLY A 70 8.82 3.42 0.46
C GLY A 70 8.43 2.96 -0.94
N ILE A 71 7.36 2.18 -1.07
CA ILE A 71 6.90 1.61 -2.36
C ILE A 71 5.94 2.51 -3.13
N LEU A 72 5.47 3.59 -2.53
CA LEU A 72 4.49 4.49 -3.15
C LEU A 72 5.16 5.74 -3.73
N HIS A 73 4.70 6.18 -4.90
CA HIS A 73 4.85 7.54 -5.39
C HIS A 73 3.68 8.37 -4.89
N VAL A 74 3.96 9.51 -4.25
CA VAL A 74 2.95 10.38 -3.65
C VAL A 74 2.89 11.66 -4.47
N ARG A 75 1.74 11.93 -5.08
CA ARG A 75 1.52 13.14 -5.86
C ARG A 75 0.17 13.76 -5.53
N ARG A 76 -0.05 15.00 -5.93
CA ARG A 76 -1.40 15.59 -5.91
C ARG A 76 -2.11 15.29 -7.23
N ASN A 77 -3.44 15.20 -7.20
CA ASN A 77 -4.25 15.23 -8.41
C ASN A 77 -4.11 16.59 -9.13
N ALA A 78 -4.60 16.67 -10.36
CA ALA A 78 -4.50 17.88 -11.18
C ALA A 78 -5.09 19.13 -10.50
N GLU A 79 -6.12 18.94 -9.69
CA GLU A 79 -6.81 20.00 -8.93
C GLU A 79 -6.09 20.38 -7.62
N GLY A 80 -5.07 19.61 -7.20
CA GLY A 80 -4.34 19.85 -5.94
C GLY A 80 -5.10 19.48 -4.66
N THR A 81 -6.34 19.00 -4.78
CA THR A 81 -7.30 18.72 -3.69
C THR A 81 -7.06 17.38 -3.00
N ASN A 82 -6.59 16.38 -3.74
CA ASN A 82 -6.40 15.02 -3.22
C ASN A 82 -4.97 14.52 -3.44
N THR A 83 -4.44 13.82 -2.44
CA THR A 83 -3.20 13.07 -2.58
C THR A 83 -3.48 11.71 -3.22
N ILE A 84 -2.80 11.43 -4.33
CA ILE A 84 -2.79 10.15 -5.02
C ILE A 84 -1.54 9.38 -4.57
N TYR A 85 -1.77 8.15 -4.16
CA TYR A 85 -0.75 7.17 -3.82
C TYR A 85 -0.70 6.13 -4.93
N GLU A 86 0.45 5.99 -5.58
CA GLU A 86 0.65 5.04 -6.68
C GLU A 86 1.74 4.03 -6.32
N LEU A 87 1.48 2.75 -6.55
CA LEU A 87 2.49 1.71 -6.45
C LEU A 87 3.54 1.89 -7.55
N LYS A 88 4.82 2.04 -7.17
CA LYS A 88 5.92 2.15 -8.14
C LYS A 88 6.07 0.85 -8.92
N ASP A 89 6.20 0.96 -10.23
CA ASP A 89 6.28 -0.19 -11.17
C ASP A 89 7.33 -1.22 -10.76
N GLN A 90 8.52 -0.77 -10.34
CA GLN A 90 9.61 -1.64 -9.92
C GLN A 90 9.31 -2.53 -8.69
N TYR A 91 8.21 -2.27 -7.98
CA TYR A 91 7.80 -3.02 -6.79
C TYR A 91 6.51 -3.82 -6.98
N VAL A 92 5.84 -3.75 -8.14
CA VAL A 92 4.59 -4.48 -8.40
C VAL A 92 4.79 -5.99 -8.22
N ASP A 93 5.77 -6.57 -8.92
CA ASP A 93 6.04 -8.02 -8.85
C ASP A 93 6.42 -8.47 -7.45
N VAL A 94 7.15 -7.62 -6.71
CA VAL A 94 7.56 -7.93 -5.34
C VAL A 94 6.35 -8.03 -4.42
N VAL A 95 5.46 -7.06 -4.50
CA VAL A 95 4.25 -7.04 -3.67
C VAL A 95 3.35 -8.21 -4.08
N ALA A 96 3.10 -8.41 -5.37
CA ALA A 96 2.25 -9.49 -5.87
C ALA A 96 2.73 -10.88 -5.43
N LYS A 97 4.05 -11.13 -5.52
CA LYS A 97 4.69 -12.38 -5.06
C LYS A 97 4.55 -12.58 -3.56
N ILE A 98 4.77 -11.53 -2.76
CA ILE A 98 4.64 -11.61 -1.29
C ILE A 98 3.20 -11.89 -0.87
N LEU A 99 2.21 -11.33 -1.58
CA LEU A 99 0.79 -11.54 -1.30
C LEU A 99 0.27 -12.91 -1.78
N GLY A 100 1.04 -13.66 -2.56
CA GLY A 100 0.60 -14.92 -3.16
C GLY A 100 -0.48 -14.73 -4.23
N THR A 101 -0.44 -13.61 -4.95
CA THR A 101 -1.43 -13.24 -5.98
C THR A 101 -0.96 -13.53 -7.41
N THR A 102 0.08 -14.38 -7.53
CA THR A 102 0.68 -14.83 -8.79
C THR A 102 0.30 -16.28 -9.05
#